data_AF-A0A9X9A431-F1
#
_entry.id   AF-A0A9X9A431-F1
#
_cell.length_a   1.000
_cell.length_b   1.000
_cell.length_c   1.000
_cell.angle_alpha   90.00
_cell.angle_beta   90.00
_cell.angle_gamma   90.00
#
_symmetry.space_group_name_H-M   'P 1'
#
loop_
_entity.id
_entity.type
_entity.pdbx_description
1 polymer ?
#
loop_
_entity_poly.entity_id
_entity_poly.type
_entity_poly.pdbx_seq_one_letter_code
_entity_poly.pdbx_strand_id
1 'polypeptide(L)' 'MKSWMCNCLGRWGYLRLHRPGPFGRDLWFFPTEVRRNGVSGYTWQGGRRRKVSYRYQQISNCMCFA' A
#
# COMPACT_ATOMS: atom_id res chain seq x y z
N MET A 1 -3.31 -4.75 15.16
CA MET A 1 -3.20 -4.45 13.71
C MET A 1 -3.49 -2.98 13.51
N LYS A 2 -2.82 -2.30 12.57
CA LYS A 2 -3.17 -0.91 12.20
C LYS A 2 -4.59 -0.91 11.61
N SER A 3 -5.60 -0.64 12.43
CA SER A 3 -7.04 -0.76 12.09
C SER A 3 -7.41 0.02 10.82
N TRP A 4 -6.76 1.16 10.62
CA TRP A 4 -6.96 2.02 9.46
C TRP A 4 -6.62 1.34 8.13
N MET A 5 -5.69 0.37 8.08
CA MET A 5 -5.37 -0.36 6.85
C MET A 5 -6.40 -1.43 6.50
N CYS A 6 -7.09 -1.98 7.52
CA CYS A 6 -8.20 -2.90 7.28
C CYS A 6 -9.36 -2.19 6.58
N ASN A 7 -9.61 -0.91 6.91
CA ASN A 7 -10.63 -0.09 6.23
C ASN A 7 -10.29 0.20 4.77
N CYS A 8 -9.01 0.10 4.40
CA CYS A 8 -8.55 0.30 3.03
C CYS A 8 -8.55 -0.97 2.19
N LEU A 9 -8.75 -2.16 2.78
CA LEU A 9 -8.75 -3.42 2.04
C LEU A 9 -9.79 -3.38 0.90
N GLY A 10 -9.34 -3.73 -0.31
CA GLY A 10 -10.20 -3.74 -1.48
C GLY A 10 -10.52 -2.36 -2.07
N ARG A 11 -9.83 -1.29 -1.64
CA ARG A 11 -10.02 0.08 -2.15
C ARG A 11 -8.71 0.66 -2.66
N TRP A 12 -8.78 1.46 -3.72
CA TRP A 12 -7.61 2.23 -4.16
C TRP A 12 -7.29 3.34 -3.17
N GLY A 13 -6.00 3.56 -2.97
CA GLY A 13 -5.51 4.60 -2.09
C GLY A 13 -4.12 5.08 -2.48
N TYR A 14 -3.69 6.13 -1.81
CA TYR A 14 -2.31 6.57 -1.80
C TYR A 14 -1.54 5.91 -0.67
N LEU A 15 -0.38 5.35 -1.00
CA LEU A 15 0.59 4.81 -0.06
C LEU A 15 1.87 5.65 -0.12
N ARG A 16 2.29 6.13 1.04
CA ARG A 16 3.56 6.82 1.24
C ARG A 16 4.52 5.93 2.02
N LEU A 17 5.70 5.74 1.45
CA LEU A 17 6.79 5.00 2.08
C LEU A 17 7.73 5.95 2.82
N HIS A 18 8.37 5.46 3.87
CA HIS A 18 9.42 6.19 4.58
C HIS A 18 10.64 6.41 3.69
N ARG A 19 11.05 5.36 2.97
CA ARG A 19 12.12 5.40 1.97
C ARG A 19 11.52 5.07 0.60
N PRO A 20 11.98 5.72 -0.48
CA PRO A 20 11.54 5.39 -1.83
C PRO A 20 11.74 3.89 -2.11
N GLY A 21 10.68 3.24 -2.59
CA GLY A 21 10.76 1.86 -3.09
C GLY A 21 10.97 1.83 -4.61
N PRO A 22 10.88 0.64 -5.22
CA PRO A 22 10.99 0.47 -6.68
C PRO A 22 9.97 1.29 -7.47
N PHE A 23 8.84 1.62 -6.83
CA PHE A 23 7.72 2.34 -7.41
C PHE A 23 7.69 3.82 -6.98
N GLY A 24 8.78 4.32 -6.42
CA GLY A 24 8.86 5.65 -5.81
C GLY A 24 8.47 5.66 -4.33
N ARG A 25 8.34 6.86 -3.78
CA ARG A 25 7.97 7.09 -2.38
C ARG A 25 6.46 7.15 -2.19
N ASP A 26 5.78 7.81 -3.11
CA ASP A 26 4.36 8.07 -3.09
C ASP A 26 3.74 7.34 -4.29
N LEU A 27 2.83 6.40 -4.04
CA LEU A 27 2.29 5.54 -5.09
C LEU A 27 0.82 5.19 -4.84
N TRP A 28 0.12 4.91 -5.94
CA TRP A 28 -1.19 4.28 -5.89
C TRP A 28 -1.06 2.85 -5.41
N PHE A 29 -1.85 2.48 -4.41
CA PHE A 29 -1.82 1.17 -3.78
C PHE A 29 -3.23 0.66 -3.52
N PHE A 30 -3.45 -0.61 -3.85
CA PHE A 30 -4.67 -1.36 -3.64
C PHE A 30 -4.36 -2.54 -2.72
N PRO A 31 -4.54 -2.42 -1.40
CA PRO A 31 -4.30 -3.50 -0.47
C PRO A 31 -5.32 -4.62 -0.68
N THR A 32 -4.83 -5.84 -0.83
CA THR A 32 -5.66 -7.05 -0.95
C THR A 32 -5.57 -7.93 0.28
N GLU A 33 -4.51 -7.80 1.07
CA GLU A 33 -4.27 -8.67 2.21
C GLU A 33 -3.50 -7.92 3.30
N VAL A 34 -4.07 -7.90 4.51
CA VAL A 34 -3.40 -7.36 5.69
C VAL A 34 -2.83 -8.54 6.48
N ARG A 35 -1.52 -8.54 6.67
CA ARG A 35 -0.75 -9.58 7.37
C ARG A 35 -0.23 -9.05 8.70
N ARG A 36 0.21 -9.94 9.59
CA ARG A 36 0.73 -9.56 10.92
C ARG A 36 1.84 -8.50 10.86
N ASN A 37 2.71 -8.54 9.85
CA ASN A 37 3.89 -7.68 9.73
C ASN A 37 3.82 -6.67 8.57
N GLY A 38 2.70 -6.59 7.85
CA GLY A 38 2.61 -5.72 6.69
C GLY A 38 1.32 -5.88 5.89
N VAL A 39 1.35 -5.38 4.67
CA VAL A 39 0.23 -5.43 3.74
C VAL A 39 0.73 -5.84 2.37
N SER A 40 -0.06 -6.65 1.69
CA SER A 40 0.16 -7.05 0.31
C SER A 40 -0.96 -6.50 -0.54
N GLY A 41 -0.65 -6.22 -1.79
CA GLY A 41 -1.61 -5.63 -2.70
C GLY A 41 -1.02 -5.38 -4.07
N TYR A 42 -1.64 -4.45 -4.77
CA TYR A 42 -1.23 -4.04 -6.10
C TYR A 42 -0.90 -2.57 -6.14
N THR A 43 0.08 -2.20 -6.94
CA THR A 43 0.31 -0.82 -7.37
C THR A 43 0.10 -0.71 -8.87
N TRP A 44 -0.26 0.49 -9.33
CA TRP A 44 -0.36 0.81 -10.75
C TRP A 44 0.77 1.74 -11.14
N GLN A 45 1.68 1.27 -11.99
CA GLN A 45 2.80 2.07 -12.48
C GLN A 45 3.05 1.76 -13.96
N GLY A 46 3.20 2.80 -14.78
CA GLY A 46 3.48 2.65 -16.21
C GLY A 46 2.42 1.85 -16.98
N GLY A 47 1.14 2.03 -16.64
CA GLY A 47 0.02 1.32 -17.28
C GLY A 47 -0.11 -0.16 -16.91
N ARG A 48 0.67 -0.66 -15.93
CA ARG A 48 0.65 -2.06 -15.51
C ARG A 48 0.41 -2.20 -14.02
N ARG A 49 -0.37 -3.22 -13.66
CA ARG A 49 -0.58 -3.64 -12.28
C ARG A 49 0.58 -4.51 -11.81
N ARG A 50 1.24 -4.15 -10.70
CA ARG A 50 2.34 -4.91 -10.10
C ARG A 50 1.95 -5.35 -8.69
N LYS A 51 2.15 -6.63 -8.38
CA LYS A 51 1.97 -7.15 -7.02
C LYS A 51 3.12 -6.66 -6.15
N VAL A 52 2.79 -6.10 -5.00
CA VAL A 52 3.75 -5.52 -4.05
C VAL A 52 3.40 -5.93 -2.63
N SER A 53 4.38 -5.87 -1.75
CA SER A 53 4.20 -6.11 -0.33
C SER A 53 5.08 -5.17 0.46
N TYR A 54 4.49 -4.52 1.46
CA TYR A 54 5.16 -3.54 2.29
C TYR A 54 5.01 -3.92 3.76
N ARG A 55 6.13 -3.92 4.47
CA ARG A 55 6.11 -4.04 5.93
C ARG A 55 5.59 -2.75 6.53
N TYR A 56 4.92 -2.82 7.67
CA TYR A 56 4.38 -1.60 8.31
C TYR A 56 5.45 -0.56 8.64
N GLN A 57 6.68 -0.99 8.90
CA GLN A 57 7.84 -0.12 9.13
C GLN A 57 8.30 0.64 7.87
N GLN A 58 7.91 0.17 6.68
CA GLN A 58 8.20 0.86 5.42
C GLN A 58 7.13 1.91 5.10
N ILE A 59 5.96 1.80 5.72
CA ILE A 59 4.78 2.62 5.42
C ILE A 59 4.72 3.80 6.38
N SER A 60 4.93 4.99 5.82
CA SER A 60 4.78 6.25 6.53
C SER A 60 3.31 6.60 6.67
N ASN A 61 2.55 6.54 5.58
CA ASN A 61 1.13 6.84 5.57
C ASN A 61 0.41 6.02 4.51
N CYS A 62 -0.87 5.70 4.72
CA CYS A 62 -1.73 5.29 3.62
C CYS A 62 -3.15 5.82 3.81
N MET A 63 -3.70 6.34 2.73
CA MET A 63 -5.04 6.91 2.67
C MET A 63 -5.77 6.21 1.54
N CYS A 64 -6.92 5.60 1.83
CA CYS A 64 -7.78 5.02 0.82
C CYS A 64 -8.93 5.97 0.50
N PHE A 65 -9.37 5.96 -0.74
CA PHE A 65 -10.58 6.68 -1.16
C PHE A 65 -11.79 5.77 -0.91
N ALA A 66 -12.83 6.34 -0.30
CA ALA A 66 -14.06 5.62 0.05
C ALA A 66 -14.94 5.39 -1.17
#